data_AF-A0ABD1VL93-F1
#
_entry.id   AF-A0ABD1VL93-F1
#
_cell.length_a   1.000
_cell.length_b   1.000
_cell.length_c   1.000
_cell.angle_alpha   90.00
_cell.angle_beta   90.00
_cell.angle_gamma   90.00
#
_symmetry.space_group_name_H-M   'P 1'
#
loop_
_entity.id
_entity.type
_entity.pdbx_description
1 polymer ?
#
loop_
_entity_poly.entity_id
_entity_poly.type
_entity_poly.pdbx_seq_one_letter_code
_entity_poly.pdbx_strand_id
1 'polypeptide(L)'
;MTFNTSSSSLSQSQQQKLIQKLEVFKIQGRDKQGHAILRIIGNLFPAKIVNVEALEKYLEDEIFPSLGERPFSVVYVQTWVDRSENLPGISALRSIYESIPVNIRENLKAVYFLHPGFQSRLFLATFGRLLFPGWFYWKLRYINRLEFLWDNIRRKEIEIPEFVYEHDEELEYHRAMDYGLESDHPRVYGVPNLDTTVLTYSMRCLA
;
A
#
# COMPACT_ATOMS: atom_id res chain seq x y z
N MET A 1 32.89 7.09 -32.64
CA MET A 1 31.76 6.14 -32.78
C MET A 1 30.86 6.34 -31.57
N THR A 2 29.80 7.13 -31.75
CA THR A 2 28.81 7.43 -30.71
C THR A 2 27.81 6.28 -30.66
N PHE A 3 27.72 5.59 -29.52
CA PHE A 3 26.69 4.59 -29.28
C PHE A 3 25.35 5.32 -29.13
N ASN A 4 24.50 5.16 -30.14
CA ASN A 4 23.15 5.69 -30.17
C ASN A 4 22.25 4.73 -29.37
N THR A 5 22.12 4.95 -28.05
CA THR A 5 21.23 4.17 -27.18
C THR A 5 19.80 4.60 -27.46
N SER A 6 19.22 4.07 -28.53
CA SER A 6 17.79 4.19 -28.82
C SER A 6 17.03 3.30 -27.83
N SER A 7 16.75 3.82 -26.64
CA SER A 7 15.72 3.23 -25.78
C SER A 7 14.39 3.34 -26.53
N SER A 8 13.94 2.26 -27.16
CA SER A 8 12.63 2.20 -27.81
C SER A 8 11.56 2.37 -26.72
N SER A 9 11.09 3.59 -26.52
CA SER A 9 9.94 3.87 -25.66
C SER A 9 8.73 3.16 -26.26
N LEU A 10 8.08 2.31 -25.47
CA LEU A 10 6.86 1.64 -25.91
C LEU A 10 5.79 2.68 -26.26
N SER A 11 5.01 2.44 -27.32
CA SER A 11 3.85 3.28 -27.63
C SER A 11 2.80 3.20 -26.51
N GLN A 12 1.96 4.23 -26.39
CA GLN A 12 0.93 4.32 -25.36
C GLN A 12 0.02 3.07 -25.33
N SER A 13 -0.41 2.56 -26.49
CA SER A 13 -1.24 1.34 -26.57
C SER A 13 -0.50 0.08 -26.08
N GLN A 14 0.81 -0.02 -26.33
CA GLN A 14 1.62 -1.14 -25.83
C GLN A 14 1.76 -1.07 -24.30
N GLN A 15 1.91 0.13 -23.73
CA GLN A 15 1.95 0.33 -22.29
C GLN A 15 0.62 -0.06 -21.63
N GLN A 16 -0.52 0.34 -22.20
CA GLN A 16 -1.85 -0.07 -21.70
C GLN A 16 -2.03 -1.59 -21.73
N LYS A 17 -1.65 -2.24 -22.83
CA LYS A 17 -1.67 -3.71 -22.94
C LYS A 17 -0.78 -4.39 -21.89
N LEU A 18 0.35 -3.78 -21.55
CA LEU A 18 1.24 -4.28 -20.51
C LEU A 18 0.57 -4.19 -19.12
N ILE A 19 -0.04 -3.05 -18.78
CA ILE A 19 -0.77 -2.87 -17.51
C ILE A 19 -1.88 -3.91 -17.38
N GLN A 20 -2.66 -4.11 -18.45
CA GLN A 20 -3.74 -5.09 -18.49
C GLN A 20 -3.22 -6.52 -18.33
N LYS A 21 -2.15 -6.88 -19.06
CA LYS A 21 -1.54 -8.21 -19.01
C LYS A 21 -0.98 -8.55 -17.63
N LEU A 22 -0.45 -7.57 -16.92
CA LEU A 22 0.10 -7.72 -15.58
C LEU A 22 -0.99 -7.76 -14.49
N GLU A 23 -2.27 -7.57 -14.86
CA GLU A 23 -3.42 -7.55 -13.96
C GLU A 23 -3.21 -6.63 -12.73
N VAL A 24 -2.50 -5.51 -12.93
CA VAL A 24 -2.15 -4.56 -11.87
C VAL A 24 -3.42 -4.03 -11.22
N PHE A 25 -4.43 -3.70 -12.03
CA PHE A 25 -5.74 -3.23 -11.60
C PHE A 25 -6.78 -4.29 -11.96
N LYS A 26 -7.51 -4.80 -10.95
CA LYS A 26 -8.59 -5.76 -11.18
C LYS A 26 -9.75 -5.45 -10.24
N ILE A 27 -10.95 -5.27 -10.79
CA ILE A 27 -12.16 -5.11 -9.99
C ILE A 27 -12.69 -6.51 -9.69
N GLN A 28 -12.80 -6.86 -8.41
CA GLN A 28 -13.21 -8.19 -7.98
C GLN A 28 -14.11 -8.16 -6.77
N GLY A 29 -15.22 -8.89 -6.86
CA GLY A 29 -16.14 -9.13 -5.75
C GLY A 29 -16.62 -7.86 -5.04
N ARG A 30 -17.06 -8.04 -3.79
CA ARG A 30 -17.59 -6.98 -2.94
C ARG A 30 -17.09 -7.06 -1.50
N ASP A 31 -16.95 -5.92 -0.85
CA ASP A 31 -16.68 -5.86 0.59
C ASP A 31 -17.92 -6.29 1.40
N LYS A 32 -17.77 -6.46 2.72
CA LYS A 32 -18.90 -6.86 3.58
C LYS A 32 -20.03 -5.83 3.61
N GLN A 33 -19.78 -4.60 3.19
CA GLN A 33 -20.77 -3.51 3.08
C GLN A 33 -21.43 -3.47 1.69
N GLY A 34 -21.01 -4.35 0.76
CA GLY A 34 -21.57 -4.46 -0.59
C GLY A 34 -20.92 -3.55 -1.63
N HIS A 35 -19.82 -2.85 -1.29
CA HIS A 35 -19.08 -2.01 -2.23
C HIS A 35 -18.17 -2.85 -3.11
N ALA A 36 -18.02 -2.48 -4.38
CA ALA A 36 -17.07 -3.14 -5.28
C ALA A 36 -15.63 -2.98 -4.77
N ILE A 37 -14.76 -3.96 -5.01
CA ILE A 37 -13.35 -3.86 -4.61
C ILE A 37 -12.46 -3.72 -5.83
N LEU A 38 -11.66 -2.67 -5.87
CA LEU A 38 -10.57 -2.50 -6.82
C LEU A 38 -9.26 -3.00 -6.17
N ARG A 39 -8.74 -4.13 -6.65
CA ARG A 39 -7.44 -4.66 -6.26
C ARG A 39 -6.35 -4.00 -7.09
N ILE A 40 -5.34 -3.48 -6.42
CA ILE A 40 -4.14 -2.88 -7.02
C ILE A 40 -2.92 -3.61 -6.49
N ILE A 41 -2.11 -4.21 -7.36
CA ILE A 41 -0.88 -4.91 -6.97
C ILE A 41 0.33 -4.03 -7.30
N GLY A 42 0.93 -3.42 -6.28
CA GLY A 42 2.03 -2.47 -6.47
C GLY A 42 3.28 -3.09 -7.10
N ASN A 43 3.61 -4.34 -6.76
CA ASN A 43 4.86 -4.99 -7.23
C ASN A 43 4.83 -5.29 -8.74
N LEU A 44 3.63 -5.36 -9.31
CA LEU A 44 3.45 -5.63 -10.73
C LEU A 44 3.40 -4.36 -11.56
N PHE A 45 3.49 -3.16 -10.96
CA PHE A 45 3.42 -1.91 -11.71
C PHE A 45 4.78 -1.53 -12.31
N PRO A 46 4.96 -1.53 -13.64
CA PRO A 46 6.26 -1.26 -14.25
C PRO A 46 6.49 0.26 -14.40
N ALA A 47 6.86 0.93 -13.30
CA ALA A 47 6.96 2.40 -13.25
C ALA A 47 8.04 2.99 -14.19
N LYS A 48 9.05 2.19 -14.58
CA LYS A 48 10.07 2.60 -15.56
C LYS A 48 9.56 2.65 -17.01
N ILE A 49 8.53 1.87 -17.32
CA ILE A 49 8.06 1.63 -18.68
C ILE A 49 6.76 2.37 -18.96
N VAL A 50 5.87 2.42 -17.95
CA VAL A 50 4.57 3.06 -18.05
C VAL A 50 4.68 4.52 -17.67
N ASN A 51 4.34 5.41 -18.60
CA ASN A 51 4.23 6.83 -18.31
C ASN A 51 2.88 7.17 -17.64
N VAL A 52 2.81 8.36 -17.05
CA VAL A 52 1.61 8.83 -16.35
C VAL A 52 0.42 8.91 -17.32
N GLU A 53 0.61 9.46 -18.51
CA GLU A 53 -0.46 9.64 -19.50
C GLU A 53 -1.08 8.31 -19.98
N ALA A 54 -0.29 7.25 -20.16
CA ALA A 54 -0.80 5.93 -20.53
C ALA A 54 -1.60 5.31 -19.38
N LEU A 55 -1.14 5.51 -18.14
CA LEU A 55 -1.85 5.04 -16.96
C LEU A 55 -3.17 5.80 -16.76
N GLU A 56 -3.16 7.13 -16.83
CA GLU A 56 -4.36 7.97 -16.71
C GLU A 56 -5.40 7.55 -17.74
N LYS A 57 -4.98 7.41 -19.00
CA LYS A 57 -5.86 6.96 -20.08
C LYS A 57 -6.37 5.53 -19.86
N TYR A 58 -5.54 4.62 -19.36
CA TYR A 58 -6.00 3.26 -19.01
C TYR A 58 -7.07 3.28 -17.90
N LEU A 59 -6.88 4.11 -16.87
CA LEU A 59 -7.84 4.24 -15.80
C LEU A 59 -9.16 4.82 -16.31
N GLU A 60 -9.11 5.80 -17.21
CA GLU A 60 -10.28 6.40 -17.85
C GLU A 60 -11.02 5.44 -18.79
N ASP A 61 -10.29 4.66 -19.59
CA ASP A 61 -10.89 3.80 -20.62
C ASP A 61 -11.43 2.49 -20.01
N GLU A 62 -10.75 1.90 -19.03
CA GLU A 62 -11.05 0.55 -18.53
C GLU A 62 -11.61 0.51 -17.10
N ILE A 63 -11.06 1.32 -16.19
CA ILE A 63 -11.35 1.20 -14.75
C ILE A 63 -12.53 2.07 -14.33
N PHE A 64 -12.53 3.37 -14.66
CA PHE A 64 -13.60 4.28 -14.25
C PHE A 64 -14.97 3.90 -14.81
N PRO A 65 -15.12 3.46 -16.09
CA PRO A 65 -16.40 3.01 -16.62
C PRO A 65 -16.90 1.76 -15.91
N SER A 66 -15.98 0.86 -15.53
CA SER A 66 -16.30 -0.39 -14.82
C SER A 66 -16.72 -0.15 -13.36
N LEU A 67 -16.18 0.88 -12.70
CA LEU A 67 -16.61 1.31 -11.36
C LEU A 67 -17.95 2.04 -11.40
N GLY A 68 -18.16 2.86 -12.44
CA GLY A 68 -19.33 3.70 -12.62
C GLY A 68 -19.55 4.66 -11.44
N GLU A 69 -20.82 4.96 -11.14
CA GLU A 69 -21.20 5.84 -10.03
C GLU A 69 -21.37 5.09 -8.69
N ARG A 70 -20.89 3.84 -8.61
CA ARG A 70 -21.12 3.02 -7.42
C ARG A 70 -20.03 3.24 -6.38
N PRO A 71 -20.38 3.22 -5.07
CA PRO A 71 -19.39 3.15 -4.01
C PRO A 71 -18.45 1.95 -4.16
N PHE A 72 -17.16 2.19 -3.96
CA PHE A 72 -16.13 1.14 -4.04
C PHE A 72 -15.06 1.32 -2.99
N SER A 73 -14.33 0.25 -2.72
CA SER A 73 -13.16 0.22 -1.83
C SER A 73 -11.94 -0.23 -2.64
N VAL A 74 -10.75 0.23 -2.26
CA VAL A 74 -9.49 -0.15 -2.91
C VAL A 74 -8.69 -1.04 -1.97
N VAL A 75 -8.14 -2.14 -2.48
CA VAL A 75 -7.12 -2.94 -1.79
C VAL A 75 -5.81 -2.76 -2.52
N TYR A 76 -4.89 -2.02 -1.92
CA TYR A 76 -3.55 -1.79 -2.42
C TYR A 76 -2.57 -2.76 -1.76
N VAL A 77 -2.01 -3.67 -2.55
CA VAL A 77 -1.06 -4.69 -2.08
C VAL A 77 0.36 -4.18 -2.32
N GLN A 78 1.07 -3.89 -1.22
CA GLN A 78 2.44 -3.35 -1.24
C GLN A 78 3.53 -4.42 -1.05
N THR A 79 3.16 -5.70 -1.06
CA THR A 79 4.10 -6.81 -0.85
C THR A 79 5.21 -6.81 -1.90
N TRP A 80 6.47 -6.83 -1.45
CA TRP A 80 7.69 -6.81 -2.27
C TRP A 80 7.84 -5.62 -3.23
N VAL A 81 7.19 -4.49 -2.96
CA VAL A 81 7.32 -3.31 -3.82
C VAL A 81 8.67 -2.62 -3.65
N ASP A 82 9.49 -2.68 -4.70
CA ASP A 82 10.68 -1.86 -4.84
C ASP A 82 10.32 -0.46 -5.35
N ARG A 83 10.77 0.57 -4.62
CA ARG A 83 10.50 1.98 -4.99
C ARG A 83 11.19 2.40 -6.29
N SER A 84 12.33 1.82 -6.60
CA SER A 84 13.15 2.18 -7.76
C SER A 84 12.62 1.60 -9.08
N GLU A 85 11.90 0.49 -8.99
CA GLU A 85 11.34 -0.22 -10.15
C GLU A 85 9.84 0.04 -10.33
N ASN A 86 9.10 0.07 -9.22
CA ASN A 86 7.65 -0.09 -9.24
C ASN A 86 6.87 1.12 -8.71
N LEU A 87 7.51 2.11 -8.09
CA LEU A 87 6.81 3.32 -7.65
C LEU A 87 7.06 4.48 -8.61
N PRO A 88 6.01 5.07 -9.19
CA PRO A 88 6.16 6.31 -9.92
C PRO A 88 6.58 7.43 -8.94
N GLY A 89 7.32 8.41 -9.46
CA GLY A 89 7.79 9.54 -8.66
C GLY A 89 6.66 10.33 -7.98
N ILE A 90 7.02 11.14 -7.00
CA ILE A 90 6.05 11.93 -6.20
C ILE A 90 5.15 12.81 -7.08
N SER A 91 5.73 13.47 -8.09
CA SER A 91 4.99 14.29 -9.05
C SER A 91 4.00 13.48 -9.89
N ALA A 92 4.41 12.27 -10.31
CA ALA A 92 3.57 11.36 -11.06
C ALA A 92 2.39 10.87 -10.22
N LEU A 93 2.62 10.45 -8.96
CA LEU A 93 1.55 10.08 -8.03
C LEU A 93 0.53 11.20 -7.83
N ARG A 94 1.02 12.44 -7.71
CA ARG A 94 0.17 13.62 -7.59
C ARG A 94 -0.66 13.85 -8.86
N SER A 95 -0.04 13.78 -10.04
CA SER A 95 -0.73 13.92 -11.33
C SER A 95 -1.85 12.88 -11.47
N ILE A 96 -1.53 11.61 -11.19
CA ILE A 96 -2.51 10.51 -11.25
C ILE A 96 -3.68 10.78 -10.29
N TYR A 97 -3.42 11.27 -9.08
CA TYR A 97 -4.50 11.60 -8.15
C TYR A 97 -5.36 12.78 -8.62
N GLU A 98 -4.74 13.80 -9.21
CA GLU A 98 -5.41 14.99 -9.72
C GLU A 98 -6.25 14.70 -10.98
N SER A 99 -5.83 13.75 -11.83
CA SER A 99 -6.58 13.33 -13.02
C SER A 99 -7.79 12.46 -12.70
N ILE A 100 -7.86 11.81 -11.53
CA ILE A 100 -9.05 11.05 -11.14
C ILE A 100 -10.26 12.01 -11.01
N PRO A 101 -11.35 11.76 -11.75
CA PRO A 101 -12.57 12.55 -11.65
C PRO A 101 -13.12 12.65 -10.22
N VAL A 102 -13.69 13.79 -9.86
CA VAL A 102 -14.17 14.07 -8.48
C VAL A 102 -15.25 13.07 -8.05
N ASN A 103 -16.17 12.71 -8.95
CA ASN A 103 -17.21 11.69 -8.70
C ASN A 103 -16.63 10.33 -8.29
N ILE A 104 -15.55 9.88 -8.94
CA ILE A 104 -14.87 8.62 -8.58
C ILE A 104 -14.22 8.74 -7.20
N ARG A 105 -13.58 9.87 -6.89
CA ARG A 105 -12.95 10.12 -5.57
C ARG A 105 -13.96 10.19 -4.43
N GLU A 106 -15.16 10.69 -4.68
CA GLU A 106 -16.24 10.75 -3.69
C GLU A 106 -16.85 9.36 -3.42
N ASN A 107 -16.93 8.52 -4.45
CA ASN A 107 -17.42 7.14 -4.36
C ASN A 107 -16.47 6.18 -3.65
N LEU A 108 -15.17 6.51 -3.58
CA LEU A 108 -14.20 5.75 -2.79
C LEU A 108 -14.58 5.75 -1.30
N LYS A 109 -14.80 4.58 -0.69
CA LYS A 109 -15.19 4.46 0.73
C LYS A 109 -14.01 4.15 1.64
N ALA A 110 -13.15 3.22 1.24
CA ALA A 110 -11.96 2.87 1.99
C ALA A 110 -10.80 2.51 1.07
N VAL A 111 -9.57 2.75 1.54
CA VAL A 111 -8.33 2.27 0.91
C VAL A 111 -7.62 1.38 1.92
N TYR A 112 -7.68 0.08 1.70
CA TYR A 112 -6.97 -0.92 2.48
C TYR A 112 -5.55 -1.05 1.92
N PHE A 113 -4.56 -0.59 2.69
CA PHE A 113 -3.17 -0.67 2.33
C PHE A 113 -2.58 -1.92 2.99
N LEU A 114 -2.44 -2.99 2.21
CA LEU A 114 -1.99 -4.30 2.64
C LEU A 114 -0.46 -4.41 2.60
N HIS A 115 0.11 -4.94 3.69
CA HIS A 115 1.55 -5.09 3.92
C HIS A 115 2.35 -3.78 3.74
N PRO A 116 1.93 -2.67 4.40
CA PRO A 116 2.68 -1.42 4.31
C PRO A 116 4.03 -1.56 5.02
N GLY A 117 5.10 -1.60 4.24
CA GLY A 117 6.46 -1.52 4.77
C GLY A 117 6.72 -0.18 5.47
N PHE A 118 7.67 -0.15 6.40
CA PHE A 118 7.99 1.04 7.21
C PHE A 118 8.20 2.30 6.36
N GLN A 119 8.95 2.17 5.26
CA GLN A 119 9.23 3.27 4.36
C GLN A 119 7.94 3.84 3.74
N SER A 120 6.98 3.00 3.35
CA SER A 120 5.71 3.42 2.74
C SER A 120 4.84 4.18 3.74
N ARG A 121 4.82 3.76 5.01
CA ARG A 121 4.15 4.48 6.08
C ARG A 121 4.78 5.84 6.33
N LEU A 122 6.11 5.89 6.40
CA LEU A 122 6.83 7.16 6.55
C LEU A 122 6.53 8.11 5.39
N PHE A 123 6.55 7.60 4.16
CA PHE A 123 6.21 8.38 2.97
C PHE A 123 4.78 8.92 3.01
N LEU A 124 3.79 8.09 3.36
CA LEU A 124 2.40 8.54 3.47
C LEU A 124 2.19 9.50 4.65
N ALA A 125 2.92 9.33 5.75
CA ALA A 125 2.90 10.27 6.88
C ALA A 125 3.50 11.63 6.49
N THR A 126 4.60 11.65 5.73
CA THR A 126 5.29 12.89 5.33
C THR A 126 4.58 13.58 4.16
N PHE A 127 4.24 12.85 3.12
CA PHE A 127 3.75 13.40 1.85
C PHE A 127 2.27 13.14 1.59
N GLY A 128 1.63 12.20 2.29
CA GLY A 128 0.25 11.80 1.98
C GLY A 128 -0.74 12.96 2.02
N ARG A 129 -0.58 13.91 2.95
CA ARG A 129 -1.44 15.11 3.03
C ARG A 129 -1.25 16.06 1.85
N LEU A 130 -0.05 16.12 1.28
CA LEU A 130 0.28 16.99 0.14
C LEU A 130 -0.12 16.35 -1.20
N LEU A 131 0.05 15.04 -1.33
CA LEU A 131 -0.24 14.30 -2.56
C LEU A 131 -1.71 13.94 -2.71
N PHE A 132 -2.38 13.66 -1.58
CA PHE A 132 -3.75 13.22 -1.55
C PHE A 132 -4.59 14.17 -0.69
N PRO A 133 -4.77 15.43 -1.12
CA PRO A 133 -5.57 16.40 -0.38
C PRO A 133 -7.02 15.94 -0.24
N GLY A 134 -7.64 16.32 0.89
CA GLY A 134 -9.03 16.03 1.20
C GLY A 134 -9.22 14.77 2.05
N TRP A 135 -10.31 14.06 1.82
CA TRP A 135 -10.74 12.92 2.64
C TRP A 135 -10.00 11.62 2.35
N PHE A 136 -9.12 11.58 1.35
CA PHE A 136 -8.42 10.36 0.94
C PHE A 136 -7.59 9.78 2.09
N TYR A 137 -6.81 10.62 2.79
CA TYR A 137 -5.99 10.16 3.92
C TYR A 137 -6.84 9.58 5.06
N TRP A 138 -8.04 10.12 5.31
CA TRP A 138 -8.96 9.60 6.33
C TRP A 138 -9.60 8.26 5.93
N LYS A 139 -9.68 7.97 4.63
CA LYS A 139 -10.16 6.70 4.07
C LYS A 139 -9.08 5.60 4.08
N LEU A 140 -7.83 5.96 4.36
CA LEU A 140 -6.69 5.04 4.36
C LEU A 140 -6.67 4.17 5.63
N ARG A 141 -6.58 2.85 5.44
CA ARG A 141 -6.52 1.85 6.50
C ARG A 141 -5.29 0.97 6.29
N TYR A 142 -4.35 1.02 7.23
CA TYR A 142 -3.15 0.18 7.18
C TYR A 142 -3.47 -1.23 7.67
N ILE A 143 -3.20 -2.22 6.84
CA ILE A 143 -3.44 -3.63 7.11
C ILE A 143 -2.10 -4.36 7.03
N ASN A 144 -1.57 -4.73 8.19
CA ASN A 144 -0.23 -5.33 8.27
C ASN A 144 -0.21 -6.81 7.96
N ARG A 145 -1.38 -7.46 8.02
CA ARG A 145 -1.55 -8.88 7.76
C ARG A 145 -2.85 -9.16 7.03
N LEU A 146 -2.88 -10.23 6.27
CA LEU A 146 -4.06 -10.67 5.53
C LEU A 146 -5.24 -10.97 6.46
N GLU A 147 -5.00 -11.45 7.68
CA GLU A 147 -6.09 -11.75 8.64
C GLU A 147 -7.03 -10.56 8.86
N PHE A 148 -6.49 -9.35 9.00
CA PHE A 148 -7.27 -8.13 9.27
C PHE A 148 -7.99 -7.62 8.00
N LEU A 149 -7.53 -8.02 6.82
CA LEU A 149 -8.26 -7.77 5.57
C LEU A 149 -9.60 -8.52 5.58
N TRP A 150 -9.59 -9.75 6.11
CA TRP A 150 -10.77 -10.62 6.14
C TRP A 150 -11.87 -10.14 7.10
N ASP A 151 -11.55 -9.21 8.01
CA ASP A 151 -12.54 -8.55 8.86
C ASP A 151 -13.45 -7.63 8.05
N ASN A 152 -12.98 -7.10 6.92
CA ASN A 152 -13.71 -6.15 6.09
C ASN A 152 -14.17 -6.76 4.75
N ILE A 153 -13.46 -7.76 4.24
CA ILE A 153 -13.69 -8.38 2.93
C ILE A 153 -13.85 -9.89 3.08
N ARG A 154 -14.74 -10.51 2.30
CA ARG A 154 -14.88 -11.97 2.30
C ARG A 154 -13.78 -12.59 1.43
N ARG A 155 -13.13 -13.66 1.92
CA ARG A 155 -12.02 -14.34 1.21
C ARG A 155 -12.34 -14.76 -0.23
N LYS A 156 -13.59 -15.16 -0.50
CA LYS A 156 -14.03 -15.62 -1.83
C LYS A 156 -14.25 -14.48 -2.84
N GLU A 157 -14.28 -13.23 -2.38
CA GLU A 157 -14.61 -12.07 -3.21
C GLU A 157 -13.37 -11.45 -3.87
N ILE A 158 -12.17 -11.72 -3.33
CA ILE A 158 -10.93 -11.15 -3.85
C ILE A 158 -9.88 -12.26 -4.04
N GLU A 159 -9.30 -12.32 -5.24
CA GLU A 159 -8.15 -13.17 -5.51
C GLU A 159 -6.89 -12.42 -5.07
N ILE A 160 -6.24 -12.93 -4.03
CA ILE A 160 -4.94 -12.45 -3.59
C ILE A 160 -3.87 -13.37 -4.20
N PRO A 161 -2.83 -12.83 -4.85
CA PRO A 161 -1.74 -13.64 -5.40
C PRO A 161 -1.00 -14.46 -4.34
N GLU A 162 -0.48 -15.63 -4.74
CA GLU A 162 0.22 -16.58 -3.84
C GLU A 162 1.41 -15.96 -3.11
N PHE A 163 2.24 -15.16 -3.80
CA PHE A 163 3.39 -14.47 -3.21
C PHE A 163 3.02 -13.54 -2.03
N VAL A 164 1.76 -13.09 -1.94
CA VAL A 164 1.29 -12.25 -0.83
C VAL A 164 1.03 -13.10 0.40
N TYR A 165 0.56 -14.33 0.22
CA TYR A 165 0.39 -15.31 1.30
C TYR A 165 1.74 -15.77 1.82
N GLU A 166 2.69 -16.10 0.95
CA GLU A 166 4.06 -16.46 1.34
C GLU A 166 4.70 -15.38 2.22
N HIS A 167 4.53 -14.11 1.85
CA HIS A 167 5.03 -13.00 2.66
C HIS A 167 4.29 -12.83 3.99
N ASP A 168 2.96 -13.06 4.03
CA ASP A 168 2.21 -13.03 5.30
C ASP A 168 2.67 -14.14 6.24
N GLU A 169 2.97 -15.34 5.72
CA GLU A 169 3.54 -16.47 6.47
C GLU A 169 4.94 -16.17 7.01
N GLU A 170 5.81 -15.54 6.22
CA GLU A 170 7.11 -15.06 6.70
C GLU A 170 6.94 -14.07 7.87
N LEU A 171 6.00 -13.12 7.74
CA LEU A 171 5.70 -12.16 8.80
C LEU A 171 5.15 -12.84 10.06
N GLU A 172 4.34 -13.90 9.92
CA GLU A 172 3.88 -14.72 11.04
C GLU A 172 5.01 -15.52 11.69
N TYR A 173 5.91 -16.10 10.90
CA TYR A 173 7.05 -16.85 11.41
C TYR A 173 8.02 -15.96 12.17
N HIS A 174 8.30 -14.76 11.65
CA HIS A 174 9.15 -13.77 12.31
C HIS A 174 8.47 -13.08 13.51
N ARG A 175 7.14 -13.12 13.63
CA ARG A 175 6.41 -12.66 14.83
C ARG A 175 6.85 -13.40 16.09
N ALA A 176 7.21 -14.68 15.98
CA ALA A 176 7.70 -15.45 17.12
C ALA A 176 9.06 -14.93 17.67
N MET A 177 9.75 -14.03 16.96
CA MET A 177 11.06 -13.54 17.39
C MET A 177 11.18 -12.02 17.57
N ASP A 178 10.16 -11.19 17.32
CA ASP A 178 10.40 -9.73 17.37
C ASP A 178 9.21 -8.81 17.73
N TYR A 179 8.37 -9.21 18.70
CA TYR A 179 7.47 -8.25 19.38
C TYR A 179 7.46 -8.40 20.90
N GLY A 180 8.65 -8.49 21.50
CA GLY A 180 8.87 -8.25 22.93
C GLY A 180 8.78 -6.77 23.30
N LEU A 181 7.72 -6.08 22.86
CA LEU A 181 7.40 -4.68 23.22
C LEU A 181 5.88 -4.46 23.14
N GLU A 182 5.09 -5.39 23.68
CA GLU A 182 3.80 -5.05 24.25
C GLU A 182 4.06 -4.26 25.54
N SER A 183 4.03 -2.93 25.45
CA SER A 183 3.87 -2.08 26.64
C SER A 183 2.38 -1.96 26.96
N ASP A 184 1.76 -3.07 27.36
CA ASP A 184 0.44 -3.09 28.01
C ASP A 184 0.62 -3.03 29.52
N HIS A 185 0.94 -1.83 30.03
CA HIS A 185 0.81 -1.53 31.45
C HIS A 185 -0.09 -0.31 31.64
N PRO A 186 -1.34 -0.50 32.10
CA PRO A 186 -2.08 0.56 32.76
C PRO A 186 -1.26 1.03 33.96
N ARG A 187 -1.02 2.34 34.06
CA ARG A 187 -0.40 2.96 35.24
C ARG A 187 -1.27 2.68 36.48
N VAL A 188 -0.90 1.68 37.26
CA VAL A 188 -1.44 1.47 38.61
C VAL A 188 -0.31 1.78 39.60
N TYR A 189 -0.51 2.86 40.35
CA TYR A 189 0.24 3.18 41.56
C TYR A 189 0.15 2.01 42.56
N GLY A 190 1.28 1.53 43.09
CA GLY A 190 1.28 0.78 44.35
C GLY A 190 2.37 -0.29 44.54
N VAL A 191 3.45 0.11 45.22
CA VAL A 191 4.38 -0.68 46.06
C VAL A 191 5.42 -1.59 45.36
N PRO A 192 6.73 -1.46 45.71
CA PRO A 192 7.80 -2.22 45.07
C PRO A 192 7.98 -3.59 45.74
N ASN A 193 8.20 -4.62 44.93
CA ASN A 193 8.84 -5.83 45.41
C ASN A 193 10.04 -6.19 44.52
N LEU A 194 11.05 -6.68 45.21
CA LEU A 194 12.47 -6.61 44.93
C LEU A 194 12.92 -7.64 43.86
N ASP A 195 14.15 -7.44 43.40
CA ASP A 195 15.04 -8.40 42.73
C ASP A 195 14.96 -8.54 41.21
N THR A 196 15.48 -7.53 40.51
CA THR A 196 16.17 -7.75 39.22
C THR A 196 17.58 -7.16 39.31
N THR A 197 18.56 -8.04 39.13
CA THR A 197 20.01 -7.80 39.11
C THR A 197 20.40 -6.54 38.33
N VAL A 198 20.83 -5.52 39.06
CA VAL A 198 21.38 -4.27 38.52
C VAL A 198 22.78 -4.54 37.98
N LEU A 199 22.95 -4.36 36.67
CA LEU A 199 24.25 -4.10 36.06
C LEU A 199 24.82 -2.81 36.67
N THR A 200 25.82 -2.96 37.54
CA THR A 200 26.57 -1.85 38.13
C THR A 200 27.30 -1.08 37.03
N TYR A 201 26.77 0.07 36.62
CA TYR A 201 27.53 1.09 35.91
C TYR A 201 28.17 2.04 36.93
N SER A 202 29.48 1.88 37.12
CA SER A 202 30.30 2.66 38.03
C SER A 202 30.68 4.00 37.39
N MET A 203 30.11 5.10 37.88
CA MET A 203 30.57 6.46 37.59
C MET A 203 31.52 6.93 38.70
N ARG A 204 32.83 6.87 38.45
CA ARG A 204 33.79 7.63 39.25
C ARG A 204 34.13 8.91 38.50
N CYS A 205 33.61 10.03 39.01
CA CYS A 205 34.12 11.36 38.70
C CYS A 205 35.53 11.48 39.29
N LEU A 206 36.49 11.96 38.50
CA LEU A 206 37.70 12.56 39.02
C LEU A 206 37.53 14.08 38.95
N ALA A 207 37.84 14.71 40.09
CA ALA A 207 37.88 16.15 40.31
C ALA A 207 39.09 16.79 39.62
#